data_AF-A0A3B8JKA0-F1
#
_entry.id   AF-A0A3B8JKA0-F1
#
_cell.length_a   1.000
_cell.length_b   1.000
_cell.length_c   1.000
_cell.angle_alpha   90.00
_cell.angle_beta   90.00
_cell.angle_gamma   90.00
#
_symmetry.space_group_name_H-M   'P 1'
#
loop_
_entity.id
_entity.type
_entity.pdbx_description
1 polymer ?
#
loop_
_entity_poly.entity_id
_entity_poly.type
_entity_poly.pdbx_seq_one_letter_code
_entity_poly.pdbx_strand_id
1 'polypeptide(L)'
;MANQNSLEYELNHWNQVIHSHPHDPQGYVRRGMVKFKLAQIDESITDFDRAESIAPHLSPYLWQRGLSYYYAERFEEGAQQFELDLTVNPQDVEETVWRYLCITQFKGVSEAQNSLLVVRNDPRLVMRCVYELFAGNCTTDDAIAAGQKEGRRGRFYSHLYVGLYYEAQEEVERSRKHIIKAVHEYPLDDYMWHLASVHQRLRGWI
;
A
#
# COMPACT_ATOMS: atom_id res chain seq x y z
N MET A 1 -12.07 -8.14 15.95
CA MET A 1 -13.55 -8.17 15.97
C MET A 1 -14.17 -6.79 15.76
N ALA A 2 -13.86 -5.75 16.56
CA ALA A 2 -14.46 -4.41 16.39
C ALA A 2 -14.24 -3.79 14.99
N ASN A 3 -13.02 -3.92 14.43
CA ASN A 3 -12.69 -3.37 13.11
C ASN A 3 -13.37 -4.14 11.95
N GLN A 4 -13.50 -5.46 12.09
CA GLN A 4 -14.15 -6.29 11.06
C GLN A 4 -15.65 -5.99 10.95
N ASN A 5 -16.33 -5.81 12.09
CA ASN A 5 -17.74 -5.40 12.11
C ASN A 5 -17.95 -4.01 11.48
N SER A 6 -17.00 -3.09 11.64
CA SER A 6 -17.04 -1.77 10.99
C SER A 6 -16.90 -1.87 9.48
N LEU A 7 -15.94 -2.66 8.99
CA LEU A 7 -15.71 -2.84 7.55
C LEU A 7 -16.89 -3.56 6.87
N GLU A 8 -17.54 -4.51 7.54
CA GLU A 8 -18.76 -5.14 7.03
C GLU A 8 -19.94 -4.16 6.96
N TYR A 9 -20.05 -3.24 7.93
CA TYR A 9 -21.03 -2.15 7.87
C TYR A 9 -20.74 -1.19 6.71
N GLU A 10 -19.48 -0.77 6.53
CA GLU A 10 -19.05 0.06 5.40
C GLU A 10 -19.32 -0.62 4.05
N LEU A 11 -19.05 -1.91 3.94
CA LEU A 11 -19.33 -2.69 2.73
C LEU A 11 -20.83 -2.66 2.39
N ASN A 12 -21.70 -2.88 3.39
CA ASN A 12 -23.14 -2.81 3.21
C ASN A 12 -23.61 -1.41 2.81
N HIS A 13 -23.04 -0.36 3.41
CA HIS A 13 -23.33 1.02 3.03
C HIS A 13 -23.01 1.27 1.55
N TRP A 14 -21.80 0.91 1.08
CA TRP A 14 -21.42 1.14 -0.31
C TRP A 14 -22.20 0.29 -1.31
N ASN A 15 -22.65 -0.91 -0.91
CA ASN A 15 -23.59 -1.69 -1.71
C ASN A 15 -24.91 -0.95 -1.95
N GLN A 16 -25.46 -0.30 -0.92
CA GLN A 16 -26.70 0.50 -1.05
C GLN A 16 -26.49 1.77 -1.89
N VAL A 17 -25.34 2.44 -1.73
CA VAL A 17 -24.98 3.61 -2.55
C VAL A 17 -24.89 3.24 -4.02
N ILE A 18 -24.17 2.17 -4.37
CA ILE A 18 -24.03 1.68 -5.75
C ILE A 18 -25.39 1.25 -6.31
N HIS A 19 -26.25 0.63 -5.51
CA HIS A 19 -27.60 0.27 -5.95
C HIS A 19 -28.42 1.51 -6.34
N SER A 20 -28.31 2.59 -5.56
CA SER A 20 -29.04 3.84 -5.81
C SER A 20 -28.41 4.68 -6.93
N HIS A 21 -27.08 4.62 -7.08
CA HIS A 21 -26.30 5.43 -8.01
C HIS A 21 -25.31 4.54 -8.80
N PRO A 22 -25.78 3.66 -9.70
CA PRO A 22 -24.93 2.63 -10.33
C PRO A 22 -23.91 3.17 -11.33
N HIS A 23 -24.01 4.45 -11.70
CA HIS A 23 -23.12 5.17 -12.60
C HIS A 23 -22.26 6.21 -11.89
N ASP A 24 -22.28 6.28 -10.55
CA ASP A 24 -21.33 7.09 -9.80
C ASP A 24 -20.05 6.26 -9.56
N PRO A 25 -18.90 6.63 -10.15
CA PRO A 25 -17.66 5.88 -9.96
C PRO A 25 -17.18 5.89 -8.50
N GLN A 26 -17.52 6.92 -7.72
CA GLN A 26 -17.03 7.09 -6.35
C GLN A 26 -17.49 5.97 -5.42
N GLY A 27 -18.72 5.46 -5.62
CA GLY A 27 -19.24 4.33 -4.86
C GLY A 27 -18.40 3.06 -5.06
N TYR A 28 -17.97 2.80 -6.30
CA TYR A 28 -17.10 1.67 -6.62
C TYR A 28 -15.70 1.87 -6.04
N VAL A 29 -15.09 3.05 -6.17
CA VAL A 29 -13.77 3.34 -5.55
C VAL A 29 -13.81 3.03 -4.05
N ARG A 30 -14.82 3.54 -3.35
CA ARG A 30 -14.96 3.35 -1.90
C ARG A 30 -15.21 1.89 -1.52
N ARG A 31 -16.05 1.17 -2.27
CA ARG A 31 -16.26 -0.26 -2.04
C ARG A 31 -15.01 -1.08 -2.31
N GLY A 32 -14.25 -0.75 -3.36
CA GLY A 32 -12.97 -1.37 -3.68
C GLY A 32 -11.97 -1.24 -2.54
N MET A 33 -11.83 -0.04 -1.97
CA MET A 33 -11.02 0.20 -0.78
C MET A 33 -11.47 -0.67 0.42
N VAL A 34 -12.77 -0.78 0.70
CA VAL A 34 -13.29 -1.59 1.82
C VAL A 34 -13.04 -3.09 1.59
N LYS A 35 -13.28 -3.58 0.37
CA LYS A 35 -13.01 -4.98 0.00
C LYS A 35 -11.53 -5.33 0.15
N PHE A 36 -10.63 -4.43 -0.25
CA PHE A 36 -9.20 -4.61 0.00
C PHE A 36 -8.92 -4.79 1.50
N LYS A 37 -9.45 -3.89 2.36
CA LYS A 37 -9.28 -3.98 3.82
C LYS A 37 -9.85 -5.27 4.42
N LEU A 38 -10.84 -5.89 3.76
CA LEU A 38 -11.41 -7.20 4.12
C LEU A 38 -10.60 -8.39 3.58
N ALA A 39 -9.50 -8.14 2.86
CA ALA A 39 -8.70 -9.11 2.10
C ALA A 39 -9.45 -9.79 0.95
N GLN A 40 -10.48 -9.13 0.39
CA GLN A 40 -11.18 -9.52 -0.84
C GLN A 40 -10.51 -8.84 -2.03
N ILE A 41 -9.37 -9.39 -2.44
CA ILE A 41 -8.42 -8.70 -3.35
C ILE A 41 -8.97 -8.60 -4.78
N ASP A 42 -9.47 -9.70 -5.35
CA ASP A 42 -10.01 -9.71 -6.72
C ASP A 42 -11.27 -8.85 -6.85
N GLU A 43 -12.14 -8.89 -5.85
CA GLU A 43 -13.35 -8.07 -5.83
C GLU A 43 -13.04 -6.58 -5.61
N SER A 44 -11.91 -6.26 -4.98
CA SER A 44 -11.40 -4.89 -4.88
C SER A 44 -10.96 -4.36 -6.25
N ILE A 45 -10.16 -5.14 -6.99
CA ILE A 45 -9.75 -4.83 -8.37
C ILE A 45 -10.97 -4.60 -9.26
N THR A 46 -11.95 -5.50 -9.21
CA THR A 46 -13.18 -5.41 -10.01
C THR A 46 -13.92 -4.08 -9.80
N ASP A 47 -13.93 -3.57 -8.56
CA ASP A 47 -14.57 -2.29 -8.26
C ASP A 47 -13.76 -1.09 -8.80
N PHE A 48 -12.43 -1.13 -8.70
CA PHE A 48 -11.59 -0.09 -9.31
C PHE A 48 -11.70 -0.09 -10.84
N ASP A 49 -11.69 -1.25 -11.47
CA ASP A 49 -11.90 -1.41 -12.92
C ASP A 49 -13.26 -0.83 -13.34
N ARG A 50 -14.30 -1.07 -12.52
CA ARG A 50 -15.63 -0.50 -12.77
C ARG A 50 -15.63 1.02 -12.65
N ALA A 51 -14.97 1.59 -11.63
CA ALA A 51 -14.84 3.03 -11.47
C ALA A 51 -14.12 3.68 -12.67
N GLU A 52 -13.00 3.09 -13.12
CA GLU A 52 -12.26 3.51 -14.31
C GLU A 52 -13.12 3.43 -15.58
N SER A 53 -13.92 2.36 -15.76
CA SER A 53 -14.79 2.22 -16.93
C SER A 53 -15.88 3.30 -17.02
N ILE A 54 -16.33 3.81 -15.87
CA ILE A 54 -17.33 4.88 -15.78
C ILE A 54 -16.66 6.24 -15.98
N ALA A 55 -15.48 6.44 -15.41
CA ALA A 55 -14.74 7.69 -15.43
C ALA A 55 -13.24 7.43 -15.69
N PRO A 56 -12.82 7.33 -16.97
CA PRO A 56 -11.44 6.98 -17.31
C PRO A 56 -10.38 7.97 -16.78
N HIS A 57 -10.76 9.23 -16.55
CA HIS A 57 -9.88 10.24 -15.98
C HIS A 57 -9.48 9.96 -14.53
N LEU A 58 -10.16 9.03 -13.84
CA LEU A 58 -9.80 8.62 -12.49
C LEU A 58 -8.58 7.69 -12.46
N SER A 59 -8.23 7.06 -13.59
CA SER A 59 -7.18 6.03 -13.65
C SER A 59 -5.87 6.40 -12.93
N PRO A 60 -5.32 7.63 -13.10
CA PRO A 60 -4.11 8.06 -12.39
C PRO A 60 -4.29 8.32 -10.89
N TYR A 61 -5.51 8.26 -10.35
CA TYR A 61 -5.81 8.53 -8.94
C TYR A 61 -6.22 7.26 -8.18
N LEU A 62 -6.09 6.08 -8.80
CA LEU A 62 -6.48 4.78 -8.25
C LEU A 62 -5.27 3.99 -7.73
N TRP A 63 -4.33 4.61 -7.02
CA TRP A 63 -3.16 3.90 -6.45
C TRP A 63 -3.52 2.67 -5.59
N GLN A 64 -4.68 2.67 -4.92
CA GLN A 64 -5.13 1.49 -4.16
C GLN A 64 -5.39 0.26 -5.03
N ARG A 65 -5.68 0.46 -6.33
CA ARG A 65 -5.76 -0.63 -7.32
C ARG A 65 -4.38 -1.25 -7.54
N GLY A 66 -3.32 -0.46 -7.53
CA GLY A 66 -1.93 -0.94 -7.60
C GLY A 66 -1.57 -1.83 -6.42
N LEU A 67 -2.01 -1.47 -5.22
CA LEU A 67 -1.87 -2.32 -4.03
C LEU A 67 -2.66 -3.63 -4.20
N SER A 68 -3.88 -3.54 -4.70
CA SER A 68 -4.72 -4.72 -4.94
C SER A 68 -4.06 -5.65 -5.97
N TYR A 69 -3.46 -5.10 -7.04
CA TYR A 69 -2.66 -5.86 -7.99
C TYR A 69 -1.45 -6.54 -7.35
N TYR A 70 -0.71 -5.86 -6.47
CA TYR A 70 0.39 -6.48 -5.74
C TYR A 70 -0.06 -7.73 -4.97
N TYR A 71 -1.18 -7.64 -4.24
CA TYR A 71 -1.69 -8.79 -3.47
C TYR A 71 -2.41 -9.85 -4.32
N ALA A 72 -2.77 -9.52 -5.56
CA ALA A 72 -3.24 -10.49 -6.55
C ALA A 72 -2.08 -11.13 -7.35
N GLU A 73 -0.82 -10.85 -6.98
CA GLU A 73 0.39 -11.28 -7.69
C GLU A 73 0.47 -10.79 -9.15
N ARG A 74 -0.28 -9.72 -9.44
CA ARG A 74 -0.34 -9.02 -10.73
C ARG A 74 0.67 -7.88 -10.76
N PHE A 75 1.95 -8.23 -10.55
CA PHE A 75 3.00 -7.25 -10.23
C PHE A 75 3.31 -6.27 -11.37
N GLU A 76 3.25 -6.72 -12.63
CA GLU A 76 3.45 -5.83 -13.78
C GLU A 76 2.35 -4.76 -13.85
N GLU A 77 1.09 -5.15 -13.67
CA GLU A 77 -0.05 -4.21 -13.64
C GLU A 77 0.01 -3.29 -12.42
N GLY A 78 0.45 -3.79 -11.27
CA GLY A 78 0.71 -2.99 -10.07
C GLY A 78 1.77 -1.92 -10.34
N ALA A 79 2.92 -2.28 -10.91
CA ALA A 79 3.98 -1.33 -11.26
C ALA A 79 3.48 -0.26 -12.24
N GLN A 80 2.72 -0.64 -13.28
CA GLN A 80 2.13 0.30 -14.24
C GLN A 80 1.13 1.26 -13.58
N GLN A 81 0.31 0.76 -12.64
CA GLN A 81 -0.66 1.59 -11.92
C GLN A 81 0.03 2.65 -11.06
N PHE A 82 1.16 2.30 -10.41
CA PHE A 82 1.96 3.26 -9.65
C PHE A 82 2.73 4.24 -10.53
N GLU A 83 3.22 3.81 -11.69
CA GLU A 83 3.78 4.72 -12.70
C GLU A 83 2.76 5.75 -13.16
N LEU A 84 1.51 5.33 -13.35
CA LEU A 84 0.43 6.22 -13.72
C LEU A 84 0.10 7.23 -12.61
N ASP A 85 0.04 6.79 -11.35
CA ASP A 85 -0.18 7.70 -10.21
C ASP A 85 0.94 8.76 -10.08
N LEU A 86 2.19 8.34 -10.25
CA LEU A 86 3.35 9.24 -10.24
C LEU A 86 3.31 10.32 -11.33
N THR A 87 2.46 10.20 -12.37
CA THR A 87 2.24 11.28 -13.34
C THR A 87 1.48 12.47 -12.76
N VAL A 88 0.65 12.25 -11.73
CA VAL A 88 -0.14 13.27 -11.04
C VAL A 88 0.36 13.57 -9.62
N ASN A 89 1.09 12.63 -9.01
CA ASN A 89 1.69 12.77 -7.67
C ASN A 89 3.20 12.42 -7.65
N PRO A 90 4.06 13.18 -8.36
CA PRO A 90 5.45 12.80 -8.61
C PRO A 90 6.39 12.89 -7.40
N GLN A 91 5.89 13.28 -6.22
CA GLN A 91 6.68 13.46 -5.00
C GLN A 91 6.27 12.52 -3.87
N ASP A 92 5.48 11.49 -4.16
CA ASP A 92 5.08 10.51 -3.17
C ASP A 92 6.09 9.37 -3.07
N VAL A 93 6.68 9.22 -1.89
CA VAL A 93 7.61 8.12 -1.62
C VAL A 93 6.86 6.79 -1.64
N GLU A 94 5.60 6.75 -1.21
CA GLU A 94 4.86 5.49 -1.12
C GLU A 94 4.72 4.86 -2.50
N GLU A 95 4.35 5.66 -3.51
CA GLU A 95 4.10 5.15 -4.87
C GLU A 95 5.38 4.66 -5.56
N THR A 96 6.51 5.38 -5.41
CA THR A 96 7.79 4.89 -5.97
C THR A 96 8.29 3.63 -5.27
N VAL A 97 8.04 3.49 -3.95
CA VAL A 97 8.40 2.28 -3.19
C VAL A 97 7.48 1.12 -3.54
N TRP A 98 6.18 1.34 -3.69
CA TRP A 98 5.27 0.27 -4.11
C TRP A 98 5.53 -0.20 -5.54
N ARG A 99 5.88 0.72 -6.44
CA ARG A 99 6.40 0.37 -7.76
C ARG A 99 7.67 -0.49 -7.66
N TYR A 100 8.63 -0.11 -6.81
CA TYR A 100 9.83 -0.92 -6.54
C TYR A 100 9.46 -2.32 -6.05
N LEU A 101 8.52 -2.44 -5.10
CA LEU A 101 8.10 -3.71 -4.54
C LEU A 101 7.47 -4.62 -5.60
N CYS A 102 6.63 -4.06 -6.48
CA CYS A 102 6.13 -4.78 -7.65
C CYS A 102 7.26 -5.27 -8.55
N ILE A 103 8.19 -4.37 -8.95
CA ILE A 103 9.31 -4.73 -9.86
C ILE A 103 10.20 -5.80 -9.25
N THR A 104 10.42 -5.77 -7.94
CA THR A 104 11.21 -6.78 -7.24
C THR A 104 10.66 -8.19 -7.49
N GLN A 105 9.33 -8.35 -7.52
CA GLN A 105 8.69 -9.67 -7.62
C GLN A 105 8.84 -10.32 -8.99
N PHE A 106 9.02 -9.55 -10.08
CA PHE A 106 9.14 -10.12 -11.44
C PHE A 106 10.48 -9.85 -12.14
N LYS A 107 11.27 -8.88 -11.65
CA LYS A 107 12.58 -8.50 -12.20
C LYS A 107 13.73 -8.52 -11.18
N GLY A 108 13.42 -8.69 -9.90
CA GLY A 108 14.40 -8.74 -8.81
C GLY A 108 14.82 -7.37 -8.27
N VAL A 109 15.47 -7.41 -7.11
CA VAL A 109 15.87 -6.25 -6.28
C VAL A 109 16.76 -5.27 -7.05
N SER A 110 17.76 -5.77 -7.78
CA SER A 110 18.72 -4.91 -8.50
C SER A 110 18.03 -4.06 -9.58
N GLU A 111 17.10 -4.64 -10.33
CA GLU A 111 16.35 -3.91 -11.36
C GLU A 111 15.35 -2.93 -10.73
N ALA A 112 14.69 -3.34 -9.64
CA ALA A 112 13.82 -2.44 -8.88
C ALA A 112 14.59 -1.20 -8.40
N GLN A 113 15.78 -1.38 -7.82
CA GLN A 113 16.63 -0.30 -7.33
C GLN A 113 17.12 0.63 -8.46
N ASN A 114 17.55 0.06 -9.59
CA ASN A 114 17.98 0.85 -10.76
C ASN A 114 16.83 1.67 -11.36
N SER A 115 15.60 1.20 -11.22
CA SER A 115 14.40 1.86 -11.75
C SER A 115 13.73 2.81 -10.77
N LEU A 116 14.26 3.00 -9.56
CA LEU A 116 13.64 3.82 -8.51
C LEU A 116 13.50 5.27 -8.96
N LEU A 117 12.27 5.80 -8.92
CA LEU A 117 11.97 7.17 -9.34
C LEU A 117 12.28 8.14 -8.21
N VAL A 118 12.99 9.23 -8.54
CA VAL A 118 13.54 10.17 -7.55
C VAL A 118 12.45 11.04 -6.93
N VAL A 119 12.34 10.97 -5.60
CA VAL A 119 11.50 11.86 -4.78
C VAL A 119 12.39 12.75 -3.94
N ARG A 120 12.18 14.08 -3.97
CA ARG A 120 13.09 15.04 -3.32
C ARG A 120 12.48 15.72 -2.09
N ASN A 121 11.16 15.84 -2.02
CA ASN A 121 10.50 16.77 -1.11
C ASN A 121 9.34 16.16 -0.29
N ASP A 122 9.44 14.90 0.17
CA ASP A 122 8.45 14.38 1.13
C ASP A 122 8.63 15.10 2.49
N PRO A 123 7.57 15.71 3.06
CA PRO A 123 7.67 16.43 4.33
C PRO A 123 7.95 15.50 5.53
N ARG A 124 7.57 14.23 5.44
CA ARG A 124 7.70 13.22 6.50
C ARG A 124 9.15 12.73 6.56
N LEU A 125 9.82 12.89 7.71
CA LEU A 125 11.18 12.43 7.93
C LEU A 125 11.29 10.92 7.73
N VAL A 126 10.32 10.15 8.24
CA VAL A 126 10.30 8.70 8.06
C VAL A 126 10.28 8.30 6.59
N MET A 127 9.50 9.00 5.76
CA MET A 127 9.37 8.63 4.35
C MET A 127 10.61 9.01 3.54
N ARG A 128 11.26 10.13 3.86
CA ARG A 128 12.59 10.41 3.28
C ARG A 128 13.58 9.29 3.59
N CYS A 129 13.62 8.81 4.83
CA CYS A 129 14.49 7.68 5.18
C CYS A 129 14.05 6.36 4.54
N VAL A 130 12.75 6.11 4.36
CA VAL A 130 12.26 4.96 3.59
C VAL A 130 12.75 5.02 2.15
N TYR A 131 12.65 6.17 1.49
CA TYR A 131 13.19 6.35 0.15
C TYR A 131 14.70 6.02 0.11
N GLU A 132 15.49 6.60 1.02
CA GLU A 132 16.93 6.35 1.07
C GLU A 132 17.27 4.87 1.35
N LEU A 133 16.47 4.16 2.14
CA LEU A 133 16.63 2.72 2.38
C LEU A 133 16.48 1.92 1.09
N PHE A 134 15.41 2.16 0.34
CA PHE A 134 15.15 1.48 -0.93
C PHE A 134 16.12 1.91 -2.04
N ALA A 135 16.67 3.12 -1.95
CA ALA A 135 17.77 3.58 -2.81
C ALA A 135 19.13 2.95 -2.44
N GLY A 136 19.25 2.31 -1.27
CA GLY A 136 20.50 1.71 -0.78
C GLY A 136 21.47 2.70 -0.11
N ASN A 137 20.97 3.88 0.27
CA ASN A 137 21.76 4.98 0.83
C ASN A 137 21.72 5.02 2.38
N CYS A 138 20.84 4.25 3.02
CA CYS A 138 20.79 4.14 4.48
C CYS A 138 20.41 2.72 4.94
N THR A 139 20.47 2.50 6.25
CA THR A 139 20.17 1.21 6.89
C THR A 139 18.73 1.14 7.40
N THR A 140 18.25 -0.07 7.71
CA THR A 140 16.95 -0.23 8.36
C THR A 140 16.88 0.47 9.72
N ASP A 141 18.01 0.53 10.45
CA ASP A 141 18.08 1.21 11.75
C ASP A 141 17.89 2.72 11.62
N ASP A 142 18.38 3.32 10.53
CA ASP A 142 18.15 4.75 10.23
C ASP A 142 16.66 5.03 9.99
N ALA A 143 15.99 4.18 9.21
CA ALA A 143 14.55 4.30 8.95
C ALA A 143 13.73 4.13 10.24
N ILE A 144 14.10 3.17 11.11
CA ILE A 144 13.46 2.99 12.42
C ILE A 144 13.69 4.22 13.32
N ALA A 145 14.92 4.74 13.39
CA ALA A 145 15.26 5.91 14.19
C ALA A 145 14.52 7.17 13.71
N ALA A 146 14.34 7.34 12.40
CA ALA A 146 13.53 8.40 11.82
C ALA A 146 12.07 8.29 12.27
N GLY A 147 11.46 7.10 12.16
CA GLY A 147 10.08 6.88 12.60
C GLY A 147 9.86 7.13 14.09
N GLN A 148 10.84 6.84 14.95
CA GLN A 148 10.76 7.13 16.39
C GLN A 148 10.62 8.61 16.71
N LYS A 149 11.16 9.50 15.86
CA LYS A 149 11.08 10.97 16.01
C LYS A 149 9.70 11.54 15.63
N GLU A 150 8.89 10.80 14.88
CA GLU A 150 7.58 11.24 14.37
C GLU A 150 6.39 10.56 15.08
N GLY A 151 6.59 10.17 16.35
CA GLY A 151 5.54 9.62 17.20
C GLY A 151 4.99 8.29 16.69
N ARG A 152 3.70 8.02 16.96
CA ARG A 152 3.07 6.74 16.60
C ARG A 152 3.02 6.52 15.10
N ARG A 153 2.65 7.56 14.33
CA ARG A 153 2.55 7.47 12.87
C ARG A 153 3.91 7.19 12.23
N GLY A 154 4.96 7.86 12.69
CA GLY A 154 6.33 7.57 12.25
C GLY A 154 6.77 6.14 12.54
N ARG A 155 6.52 5.64 13.76
CA ARG A 155 6.85 4.25 14.13
C ARG A 155 6.08 3.22 13.32
N PHE A 156 4.81 3.48 13.01
CA PHE A 156 4.03 2.63 12.12
C PHE A 156 4.68 2.53 10.74
N TYR A 157 4.93 3.66 10.08
CA TYR A 157 5.47 3.66 8.71
C TYR A 157 6.88 3.10 8.65
N SER A 158 7.75 3.41 9.62
CA SER A 158 9.10 2.84 9.64
C SER A 158 9.08 1.32 9.77
N HIS A 159 8.22 0.77 10.65
CA HIS A 159 8.08 -0.67 10.78
C HIS A 159 7.41 -1.32 9.57
N LEU A 160 6.39 -0.70 8.98
CA LEU A 160 5.76 -1.19 7.74
C LEU A 160 6.78 -1.32 6.62
N TYR A 161 7.47 -0.24 6.28
CA TYR A 161 8.37 -0.22 5.13
C TYR A 161 9.66 -1.00 5.36
N VAL A 162 10.19 -1.04 6.58
CA VAL A 162 11.31 -1.96 6.91
C VAL A 162 10.88 -3.42 6.81
N GLY A 163 9.63 -3.75 7.18
CA GLY A 163 9.09 -5.09 7.00
C GLY A 163 9.00 -5.49 5.52
N LEU A 164 8.44 -4.61 4.69
CA LEU A 164 8.35 -4.83 3.24
C LEU A 164 9.74 -4.89 2.58
N TYR A 165 10.69 -4.07 3.04
CA TYR A 165 12.08 -4.12 2.59
C TYR A 165 12.73 -5.48 2.87
N TYR A 166 12.59 -6.00 4.10
CA TYR A 166 13.13 -7.33 4.43
C TYR A 166 12.47 -8.44 3.61
N GLU A 167 11.17 -8.35 3.33
CA GLU A 167 10.49 -9.33 2.47
C GLU A 167 11.03 -9.30 1.04
N ALA A 168 11.25 -8.11 0.49
CA ALA A 168 11.86 -7.91 -0.83
C ALA A 168 13.27 -8.52 -0.92
N GLN A 169 13.98 -8.62 0.20
CA GLN A 169 15.30 -9.25 0.33
C GLN A 169 15.23 -10.73 0.75
N GLU A 170 14.04 -11.35 0.71
CA GLU A 170 13.79 -12.73 1.13
C GLU A 170 14.08 -13.03 2.62
N GLU A 171 14.19 -12.00 3.45
CA GLU A 171 14.42 -12.11 4.90
C GLU A 171 13.10 -12.21 5.69
N VAL A 172 12.34 -13.29 5.45
CA VAL A 172 10.96 -13.49 5.93
C VAL A 172 10.78 -13.29 7.44
N GLU A 173 11.65 -13.86 8.28
CA GLU A 173 11.51 -13.75 9.73
C GLU A 173 11.71 -12.32 10.25
N ARG A 174 12.60 -11.55 9.61
CA ARG A 174 12.78 -10.14 9.95
C ARG A 174 11.59 -9.32 9.47
N SER A 175 11.10 -9.58 8.26
CA SER A 175 9.89 -8.95 7.74
C SER A 175 8.71 -9.15 8.68
N ARG A 176 8.43 -10.42 9.04
CA ARG A 176 7.35 -10.81 9.94
C ARG A 176 7.39 -10.04 11.25
N LYS A 177 8.55 -9.96 11.90
CA LYS A 177 8.73 -9.21 13.16
C LYS A 177 8.33 -7.74 13.01
N HIS A 178 8.72 -7.09 11.92
CA HIS A 178 8.42 -5.68 11.68
C HIS A 178 6.95 -5.45 11.32
N ILE A 179 6.35 -6.30 10.48
CA ILE A 179 4.92 -6.19 10.13
C ILE A 179 4.02 -6.42 11.35
N ILE A 180 4.28 -7.45 12.17
CA ILE A 180 3.53 -7.68 13.42
C ILE A 180 3.63 -6.45 14.33
N LYS A 181 4.83 -5.89 14.47
CA LYS A 181 5.04 -4.69 15.29
C LYS A 181 4.27 -3.48 14.75
N ALA A 182 4.26 -3.24 13.44
CA ALA A 182 3.48 -2.18 12.81
C ALA A 182 1.98 -2.33 13.10
N VAL A 183 1.44 -3.54 12.96
CA VAL A 183 0.00 -3.82 13.13
C VAL A 183 -0.43 -3.72 14.60
N HIS A 184 0.32 -4.34 15.52
CA HIS A 184 -0.14 -4.57 16.89
C HIS A 184 0.35 -3.52 17.89
N GLU A 185 1.54 -2.93 17.69
CA GLU A 185 2.06 -1.90 18.61
C GLU A 185 1.71 -0.47 18.18
N TYR A 186 1.54 -0.23 16.88
CA TYR A 186 1.32 1.12 16.33
C TYR A 186 0.04 1.21 15.48
N PRO A 187 -1.14 0.82 16.02
CA PRO A 187 -2.38 0.90 15.27
C PRO A 187 -2.75 2.33 14.89
N LEU A 188 -3.22 2.51 13.66
CA LEU A 188 -3.68 3.78 13.10
C LEU A 188 -5.05 3.60 12.44
N ASP A 189 -5.84 4.68 12.46
CA ASP A 189 -7.02 4.83 11.59
C ASP A 189 -6.56 5.39 10.23
N ASP A 190 -5.81 4.56 9.50
CA ASP A 190 -5.16 4.92 8.23
C ASP A 190 -5.26 3.72 7.27
N TYR A 191 -5.38 3.99 5.97
CA TYR A 191 -5.49 2.94 4.95
C TYR A 191 -4.29 1.98 4.98
N MET A 192 -3.09 2.51 5.22
CA MET A 192 -1.85 1.73 5.23
C MET A 192 -1.76 0.79 6.44
N TRP A 193 -2.40 1.12 7.57
CA TRP A 193 -2.50 0.18 8.68
C TRP A 193 -3.40 -1.01 8.37
N HIS A 194 -4.49 -0.79 7.64
CA HIS A 194 -5.29 -1.90 7.12
C HIS A 194 -4.50 -2.73 6.10
N LEU A 195 -3.71 -2.09 5.22
CA LEU A 195 -2.79 -2.81 4.34
C LEU A 195 -1.83 -3.70 5.11
N ALA A 196 -1.20 -3.19 6.18
CA ALA A 196 -0.31 -3.99 7.01
C ALA A 196 -1.04 -5.20 7.65
N SER A 197 -2.30 -5.01 8.03
CA SER A 197 -3.16 -6.06 8.57
C SER A 197 -3.53 -7.12 7.51
N VAL A 198 -3.86 -6.68 6.29
CA VAL A 198 -4.12 -7.55 5.13
C VAL A 198 -2.87 -8.34 4.78
N HIS A 199 -1.71 -7.68 4.76
CA HIS A 199 -0.41 -8.29 4.55
C HIS A 199 -0.15 -9.42 5.54
N GLN A 200 -0.24 -9.11 6.85
CA GLN A 200 -0.05 -10.08 7.92
C GLN A 200 -0.99 -11.29 7.75
N ARG A 201 -2.26 -11.05 7.40
CA ARG A 201 -3.27 -12.09 7.20
C ARG A 201 -2.95 -12.99 6.02
N LEU A 202 -2.66 -12.41 4.85
CA LEU A 202 -2.39 -13.17 3.62
C LEU A 202 -1.10 -13.97 3.71
N ARG A 203 -0.12 -13.52 4.49
CA ARG A 203 1.11 -14.26 4.76
C ARG A 203 0.99 -15.30 5.89
N GLY A 204 -0.15 -15.37 6.58
CA GLY A 204 -0.35 -16.29 7.71
C GLY A 204 0.50 -15.95 8.93
N TRP A 205 0.88 -14.69 9.11
CA TRP A 205 1.70 -14.21 10.23
C TRP A 205 0.90 -13.80 11.46
N ILE A 206 -0.33 -14.29 11.55
CA ILE A 206 -1.31 -13.98 12.59
C ILE A 206 -0.94 -14.70 13.89
#